data_AF-A0A1J3GT79-F1
#
_entry.id   AF-A0A1J3GT79-F1
#
_cell.length_a   1.000
_cell.length_b   1.000
_cell.length_c   1.000
_cell.angle_alpha   90.00
_cell.angle_beta   90.00
_cell.angle_gamma   90.00
#
_symmetry.space_group_name_H-M   'P 1'
#
loop_
_entity.id
_entity.type
_entity.pdbx_description
1 polymer ?
#
loop_
_entity_poly.entity_id
_entity_poly.type
_entity_poly.pdbx_seq_one_letter_code
_entity_poly.pdbx_strand_id
1 'polypeptide(L)'
;RRNQKDDIGRVSVLSISEVEASVLLLHYNWNVSKVNDEWFADEERVRKTVGILKEGRRPSIPRGRKVKCGICFDLYRPKEIVSIVCGHSFCSACWTGYMRTSINDGPGCLMLKCPQPSCPVAVGGDMVEKLACKEDKDKYERYFLRSYVEASKKMK
;
A
#
# COMPACT_ATOMS: atom_id res chain seq x y z
N ARG A 1 -19.08 4.44 3.32
CA ARG A 1 -18.11 3.68 4.17
C ARG A 1 -18.52 2.21 4.33
N ARG A 2 -19.75 1.86 4.75
CA ARG A 2 -20.19 0.45 4.90
C ARG A 2 -19.99 -0.38 3.62
N ASN A 3 -20.59 0.04 2.51
CA ASN A 3 -20.47 -0.68 1.23
C ASN A 3 -19.01 -0.85 0.75
N GLN A 4 -18.15 0.13 1.01
CA GLN A 4 -16.72 0.06 0.67
C GLN A 4 -16.01 -1.06 1.46
N LYS A 5 -16.32 -1.19 2.76
CA LYS A 5 -15.79 -2.28 3.60
C LYS A 5 -16.38 -3.62 3.19
N ASP A 6 -17.66 -3.66 2.82
CA ASP A 6 -18.31 -4.88 2.34
C ASP A 6 -17.65 -5.38 1.04
N ASP A 7 -17.33 -4.49 0.10
CA ASP A 7 -16.64 -4.85 -1.14
C ASP A 7 -15.19 -5.31 -0.91
N ILE A 8 -14.48 -4.70 0.06
CA ILE A 8 -13.18 -5.21 0.52
C ILE A 8 -13.34 -6.62 1.09
N GLY A 9 -14.32 -6.83 1.97
CA GLY A 9 -14.60 -8.15 2.57
C GLY A 9 -14.95 -9.22 1.54
N ARG A 10 -15.65 -8.86 0.46
CA ARG A 10 -15.96 -9.76 -0.66
C ARG A 10 -14.73 -10.21 -1.43
N VAL A 11 -13.71 -9.35 -1.55
CA VAL A 11 -12.44 -9.72 -2.21
C VAL A 11 -11.51 -10.45 -1.24
N SER A 12 -11.59 -10.19 0.06
CA SER A 12 -10.82 -10.93 1.08
C SER A 12 -11.12 -12.44 1.11
N VAL A 13 -12.22 -12.90 0.50
CA VAL A 13 -12.51 -14.34 0.30
C VAL A 13 -11.47 -15.06 -0.56
N LEU A 14 -10.67 -14.32 -1.33
CA LEU A 14 -9.55 -14.83 -2.13
C LEU A 14 -8.32 -15.24 -1.29
N SER A 15 -8.49 -15.36 0.04
CA SER A 15 -7.42 -15.70 1.00
C SER A 15 -6.26 -14.70 0.97
N ILE A 16 -6.60 -13.41 0.85
CA ILE A 16 -5.67 -12.28 0.92
C ILE A 16 -6.04 -11.35 2.08
N SER A 17 -5.09 -10.53 2.50
CA SER A 17 -5.32 -9.51 3.53
C SER A 17 -6.22 -8.37 3.02
N GLU A 18 -6.88 -7.65 3.94
CA GLU A 18 -7.68 -6.47 3.59
C GLU A 18 -6.86 -5.37 2.90
N VAL A 19 -5.56 -5.30 3.21
CA VAL A 19 -4.62 -4.36 2.58
C VAL A 19 -4.41 -4.73 1.11
N GLU A 20 -4.14 -6.00 0.83
CA GLU A 20 -4.02 -6.53 -0.54
C GLU A 20 -5.33 -6.36 -1.32
N ALA A 21 -6.47 -6.69 -0.71
CA ALA A 21 -7.78 -6.50 -1.31
C ALA A 21 -8.05 -5.02 -1.66
N SER A 22 -7.68 -4.09 -0.79
CA SER A 22 -7.82 -2.65 -1.05
C SER A 22 -6.96 -2.20 -2.23
N VAL A 23 -5.71 -2.68 -2.33
CA VAL A 23 -4.83 -2.37 -3.46
C VAL A 23 -5.40 -2.92 -4.78
N LEU A 24 -5.90 -4.16 -4.78
CA LEU A 24 -6.55 -4.75 -5.96
C LEU A 24 -7.77 -3.95 -6.38
N LEU A 25 -8.67 -3.62 -5.44
CA LEU A 25 -9.87 -2.86 -5.74
C LEU A 25 -9.54 -1.48 -6.29
N LEU A 26 -8.53 -0.80 -5.75
CA LEU A 26 -8.09 0.48 -6.30
C LEU A 26 -7.57 0.34 -7.73
N HIS A 27 -6.79 -0.70 -8.03
CA HIS A 27 -6.27 -0.95 -9.37
C HIS A 27 -7.38 -1.25 -10.39
N TYR A 28 -8.38 -2.04 -10.00
CA TYR A 28 -9.51 -2.42 -10.85
C TYR A 28 -10.72 -1.48 -10.72
N ASN A 29 -10.51 -0.28 -10.17
CA ASN A 29 -11.54 0.75 -10.02
C ASN A 29 -12.83 0.21 -9.36
N TRP A 30 -12.66 -0.50 -8.25
CA TRP A 30 -13.70 -1.09 -7.41
C TRP A 30 -14.63 -2.12 -8.09
N ASN A 31 -14.21 -2.69 -9.22
CA ASN A 31 -14.96 -3.75 -9.88
C ASN A 31 -14.60 -5.13 -9.31
N VAL A 32 -15.40 -5.60 -8.35
CA VAL A 32 -15.20 -6.89 -7.66
C VAL A 32 -15.20 -8.07 -8.64
N SER A 33 -16.12 -8.10 -9.61
CA SER A 33 -16.19 -9.18 -10.60
C SER A 33 -14.92 -9.27 -11.42
N LYS A 34 -14.42 -8.14 -11.92
CA LYS A 34 -13.17 -8.08 -12.69
C LYS A 34 -11.96 -8.50 -11.87
N VAL A 35 -11.89 -8.13 -10.59
CA VAL A 35 -10.84 -8.61 -9.68
C VAL A 35 -10.86 -10.13 -9.60
N ASN A 36 -12.04 -10.72 -9.36
CA ASN A 36 -12.20 -12.17 -9.26
C ASN A 36 -11.81 -12.85 -10.58
N ASP A 37 -12.35 -12.39 -11.72
CA ASP A 37 -12.09 -12.99 -13.03
C ASP A 37 -10.59 -13.00 -13.35
N GLU A 38 -9.91 -11.85 -13.19
CA GLU A 38 -8.47 -11.74 -13.45
C GLU A 38 -7.63 -12.54 -12.44
N TRP A 39 -8.04 -12.57 -11.18
CA TRP A 39 -7.34 -13.30 -10.11
C TRP A 39 -7.43 -14.81 -10.30
N PHE A 40 -8.61 -15.33 -10.64
CA PHE A 40 -8.80 -16.75 -10.91
C PHE A 40 -8.18 -17.18 -12.24
N ALA A 41 -8.05 -16.26 -13.21
CA ALA A 41 -7.34 -16.53 -14.45
C ALA A 41 -5.82 -16.65 -14.24
N ASP A 42 -5.21 -15.69 -13.53
CA ASP A 42 -3.76 -15.72 -13.25
C ASP A 42 -3.41 -14.86 -12.01
N GLU A 43 -3.45 -15.49 -10.83
CA GLU A 43 -3.10 -14.86 -9.56
C GLU A 43 -1.69 -14.25 -9.59
N GLU A 44 -0.70 -14.96 -10.14
CA GLU A 44 0.70 -14.54 -10.07
C GLU A 44 0.94 -13.27 -10.89
N ARG A 45 0.37 -13.21 -12.10
CA ARG A 45 0.40 -12.01 -12.94
C ARG A 45 -0.30 -10.84 -12.25
N VAL A 46 -1.47 -11.05 -11.66
CA VAL A 46 -2.20 -9.98 -10.97
C VAL A 46 -1.37 -9.44 -9.81
N ARG A 47 -0.85 -10.31 -8.94
CA ARG A 47 0.02 -9.94 -7.83
C ARG A 47 1.24 -9.13 -8.28
N LYS A 48 1.94 -9.58 -9.33
CA LYS A 48 3.08 -8.85 -9.91
C LYS A 48 2.69 -7.47 -10.44
N THR A 49 1.55 -7.38 -11.10
CA THR A 49 1.05 -6.13 -11.71
C THR A 49 0.74 -5.07 -10.66
N VAL A 50 0.06 -5.46 -9.58
CA VAL A 50 -0.32 -4.54 -8.51
C VAL A 50 0.74 -4.40 -7.41
N GLY A 51 1.86 -5.13 -7.51
CA GLY A 51 2.96 -5.02 -6.56
C GLY A 51 2.71 -5.74 -5.22
N ILE A 52 1.89 -6.79 -5.20
CA ILE A 52 1.65 -7.61 -4.02
C ILE A 52 2.63 -8.79 -4.02
N LEU A 53 3.38 -8.97 -2.94
CA LEU A 53 4.29 -10.11 -2.76
C LEU A 53 3.63 -11.20 -1.90
N LYS A 54 3.65 -12.46 -2.36
CA LYS A 54 3.15 -13.62 -1.58
C LYS A 54 3.94 -13.81 -0.28
N GLU A 55 5.26 -13.62 -0.32
CA GLU A 55 6.13 -13.75 0.82
C GLU A 55 7.03 -12.52 0.95
N GLY A 56 6.99 -11.89 2.12
CA GLY A 56 7.86 -10.77 2.44
C GLY A 56 9.18 -11.27 3.00
N ARG A 57 10.30 -10.86 2.40
CA ARG A 57 11.62 -11.12 2.99
C ARG A 57 11.84 -10.08 4.10
N ARG A 58 11.45 -10.39 5.34
CA ARG A 58 11.82 -9.55 6.49
C ARG A 58 13.34 -9.66 6.68
N PRO A 59 14.11 -8.57 6.56
CA PRO A 59 15.53 -8.63 6.86
C PRO A 59 15.69 -9.04 8.33
N SER A 60 16.41 -10.13 8.60
CA SER A 60 16.82 -10.49 9.95
C SER A 60 17.91 -9.50 10.38
N ILE A 61 17.51 -8.36 10.95
CA ILE A 61 18.46 -7.35 11.43
C ILE A 61 19.09 -7.87 12.73
N PRO A 62 20.42 -8.14 12.78
CA PRO A 62 21.07 -8.60 14.00
C PRO A 62 20.93 -7.56 15.12
N ARG A 63 20.59 -8.02 16.33
CA ARG A 63 20.45 -7.16 17.51
C ARG A 63 21.74 -6.35 17.71
N GLY A 64 21.60 -5.02 17.79
CA GLY A 64 22.71 -4.09 18.08
C GLY A 64 23.35 -3.42 16.86
N ARG A 65 23.06 -3.85 15.62
CA ARG A 65 23.57 -3.16 14.42
C ARG A 65 22.62 -2.04 13.98
N LYS A 66 23.18 -0.85 13.72
CA LYS A 66 22.44 0.22 13.05
C LYS A 66 22.20 -0.16 11.59
N VAL A 67 21.08 0.29 11.04
CA VAL A 67 20.68 0.05 9.66
C VAL A 67 20.71 1.37 8.90
N LYS A 68 21.25 1.32 7.69
CA LYS A 68 21.35 2.49 6.81
C LYS A 68 20.02 2.74 6.12
N CYS A 69 19.51 3.97 6.17
CA CYS A 69 18.33 4.39 5.42
C CYS A 69 18.66 4.48 3.92
N GLY A 70 17.79 3.95 3.05
CA GLY A 70 17.98 4.01 1.59
C GLY A 70 17.75 5.39 0.94
N ILE A 71 17.26 6.39 1.69
CA ILE A 71 16.97 7.75 1.18
C ILE A 71 17.97 8.77 1.72
N CYS A 72 18.04 8.96 3.04
CA CYS A 72 18.95 9.93 3.65
C CYS A 72 20.35 9.38 3.93
N PHE A 73 20.57 8.07 3.75
CA PHE A 73 21.85 7.39 3.98
C PHE A 73 22.39 7.41 5.42
N ASP A 74 21.63 7.93 6.39
CA ASP A 74 21.97 7.91 7.81
C ASP A 74 21.77 6.53 8.47
N LEU A 75 22.41 6.33 9.62
CA LEU A 75 22.38 5.10 10.42
C LEU A 75 21.41 5.19 11.59
N TYR A 76 20.42 4.30 11.60
CA TYR A 76 19.34 4.29 12.60
C TYR A 76 19.32 2.99 13.40
N ARG A 77 18.72 3.02 14.60
CA ARG A 77 18.45 1.77 15.33
C ARG A 77 17.38 0.98 14.58
N PRO A 78 17.34 -0.36 14.69
CA PRO A 78 16.34 -1.18 14.00
C PRO A 78 14.88 -0.76 14.27
N LYS A 79 14.59 -0.19 15.46
CA LYS A 79 13.26 0.32 15.84
C LYS A 79 12.85 1.62 15.12
N GLU A 80 13.80 2.35 14.56
CA GLU A 80 13.60 3.63 13.86
C GLU A 80 13.54 3.44 12.33
N ILE A 81 13.80 2.22 11.86
CA ILE A 81 13.65 1.80 10.48
C ILE A 81 12.30 1.14 10.30
N VAL A 82 11.66 1.48 9.19
CA VAL A 82 10.47 0.80 8.71
C VAL A 82 10.80 0.15 7.37
N SER A 83 10.60 -1.16 7.32
CA SER A 83 10.77 -1.97 6.12
C SER A 83 9.43 -2.58 5.74
N ILE A 84 9.17 -2.67 4.44
CA ILE A 84 7.99 -3.36 3.90
C ILE A 84 8.38 -4.74 3.35
N VAL A 85 7.42 -5.48 2.79
CA VAL A 85 7.60 -6.86 2.30
C VAL A 85 8.73 -7.02 1.27
N CYS A 86 9.10 -5.96 0.54
CA CYS A 86 10.20 -5.98 -0.42
C CYS A 86 11.61 -5.98 0.23
N GLY A 87 11.72 -5.76 1.54
CA GLY A 87 12.99 -5.72 2.28
C GLY A 87 13.73 -4.36 2.25
N HIS A 88 13.28 -3.41 1.42
CA HIS A 88 13.85 -2.05 1.43
C HIS A 88 13.50 -1.32 2.73
N SER A 89 14.48 -0.59 3.24
CA SER A 89 14.47 -0.07 4.60
C SER A 89 14.73 1.43 4.61
N PHE A 90 13.80 2.18 5.20
CA PHE A 90 13.88 3.64 5.30
C PHE A 90 13.53 4.08 6.72
N CYS A 91 14.10 5.18 7.18
CA CYS A 91 13.74 5.71 8.50
C CYS A 91 12.32 6.27 8.48
N SER A 92 11.67 6.31 9.66
CA SER A 92 10.30 6.81 9.77
C SER A 92 10.12 8.20 9.18
N ALA A 93 11.09 9.10 9.38
CA ALA A 93 11.04 10.46 8.84
C ALA A 93 11.00 10.50 7.30
N CYS A 94 11.82 9.67 6.63
CA CYS A 94 11.81 9.58 5.17
C CYS A 94 10.51 8.99 4.64
N TRP A 95 9.95 7.98 5.32
CA TRP A 95 8.64 7.44 4.96
C TRP A 95 7.52 8.48 5.12
N THR A 96 7.47 9.18 6.25
CA THR A 96 6.48 10.23 6.50
C THR A 96 6.61 11.34 5.46
N GLY A 97 7.82 11.80 5.16
CA GLY A 97 8.06 12.81 4.11
C GLY A 97 7.58 12.35 2.74
N TYR A 98 7.94 11.13 2.33
CA TYR A 98 7.52 10.55 1.06
C TYR A 98 5.99 10.46 0.93
N MET A 99 5.31 9.87 1.92
CA MET A 99 3.85 9.75 1.90
C MET A 99 3.16 11.12 1.92
N ARG A 100 3.66 12.06 2.74
CA ARG A 100 3.12 13.42 2.81
C ARG A 100 3.21 14.11 1.45
N THR A 101 4.35 14.02 0.78
CA THR A 101 4.50 14.57 -0.57
C THR A 101 3.49 13.94 -1.52
N SER A 102 3.44 12.60 -1.60
CA SER A 102 2.51 11.92 -2.51
C SER A 102 1.03 12.23 -2.22
N ILE A 103 0.63 12.35 -0.95
CA ILE A 103 -0.74 12.71 -0.55
C ILE A 103 -1.06 14.16 -0.95
N ASN A 104 -0.10 15.07 -0.84
CA ASN A 104 -0.31 16.46 -1.25
C ASN A 104 -0.31 16.63 -2.78
N ASP A 105 0.39 15.77 -3.52
CA ASP A 105 0.38 15.75 -4.98
C ASP A 105 -0.97 15.28 -5.56
N GLY A 106 -1.75 14.49 -4.79
CA GLY A 106 -3.14 14.19 -5.10
C GLY A 106 -3.53 12.72 -5.00
N PRO A 107 -4.61 12.28 -5.68
CA PRO A 107 -5.18 10.94 -5.51
C PRO A 107 -4.27 9.79 -6.00
N GLY A 108 -3.18 10.11 -6.71
CA GLY A 108 -2.15 9.12 -7.06
C GLY A 108 -1.52 8.42 -5.86
N CYS A 109 -1.60 9.03 -4.65
CA CYS A 109 -1.16 8.43 -3.39
C CYS A 109 -1.86 7.10 -3.06
N LEU A 110 -3.02 6.81 -3.64
CA LEU A 110 -3.72 5.54 -3.42
C LEU A 110 -2.98 4.35 -4.05
N MET A 111 -2.15 4.60 -5.07
CA MET A 111 -1.34 3.60 -5.77
C MET A 111 0.15 3.77 -5.46
N LEU A 112 0.45 4.21 -4.23
CA LEU A 112 1.82 4.45 -3.78
C LEU A 112 2.64 3.16 -3.82
N LYS A 113 3.90 3.28 -4.23
CA LYS A 113 4.87 2.18 -4.27
C LYS A 113 6.03 2.43 -3.32
N CYS A 114 6.83 1.40 -3.10
CA CYS A 114 8.08 1.48 -2.37
C CYS A 114 8.94 2.67 -2.86
N PRO A 115 9.53 3.47 -1.95
CA PRO A 115 10.40 4.59 -2.33
C PRO A 115 11.65 4.18 -3.12
N GLN A 116 12.04 2.91 -3.10
CA GLN A 116 13.19 2.42 -3.86
C GLN A 116 12.88 2.50 -5.37
N PRO A 117 13.75 3.15 -6.18
CA PRO A 117 13.60 3.16 -7.63
C PRO A 117 13.42 1.75 -8.21
N SER A 118 12.50 1.62 -9.16
CA SER A 118 12.16 0.37 -9.85
C SER A 118 11.57 -0.74 -8.95
N CYS A 119 11.29 -0.49 -7.67
CA CYS A 119 10.61 -1.46 -6.83
C CYS A 119 9.09 -1.39 -7.06
N PRO A 120 8.44 -2.46 -7.56
CA PRO A 120 7.02 -2.42 -7.92
C PRO A 120 6.09 -2.55 -6.72
N VAL A 121 6.62 -2.84 -5.53
CA VAL A 121 5.83 -3.24 -4.37
C VAL A 121 4.93 -2.11 -3.90
N ALA A 122 3.63 -2.39 -3.81
CA ALA A 122 2.64 -1.44 -3.37
C ALA A 122 2.76 -1.15 -1.87
N VAL A 123 2.42 0.08 -1.51
CA VAL A 123 2.31 0.55 -0.14
C VAL A 123 0.84 0.69 0.18
N GLY A 124 0.36 -0.12 1.12
CA GLY A 124 -1.04 -0.13 1.52
C GLY A 124 -1.41 1.01 2.47
N GLY A 125 -2.71 1.13 2.72
CA GLY A 125 -3.25 2.12 3.66
C GLY A 125 -2.83 1.88 5.12
N ASP A 126 -2.41 0.66 5.48
CA ASP A 126 -1.84 0.33 6.78
C ASP A 126 -0.57 1.13 7.10
N MET A 127 0.22 1.42 6.06
CA MET A 127 1.46 2.18 6.14
C MET A 127 1.18 3.66 6.40
N VAL A 128 0.18 4.21 5.69
CA VAL A 128 -0.34 5.57 5.93
C VAL A 128 -0.91 5.67 7.34
N GLU A 129 -1.69 4.68 7.77
CA GLU A 129 -2.26 4.65 9.12
C GLU A 129 -1.17 4.59 10.21
N LYS A 130 -0.07 3.91 9.93
CA LYS A 130 1.02 3.76 10.90
C LYS A 130 1.91 5.00 11.03
N LEU A 131 2.21 5.70 9.94
CA LEU A 131 3.28 6.70 9.91
C LEU A 131 2.86 8.13 9.48
N ALA A 132 1.67 8.31 8.93
CA ALA A 132 1.19 9.64 8.55
C ALA A 132 0.62 10.40 9.77
N CYS A 133 0.66 11.73 9.73
CA CYS A 133 -0.03 12.55 10.72
C CYS A 133 -1.54 12.58 10.46
N LYS A 134 -2.31 13.09 11.42
CA LYS A 134 -3.78 13.11 11.34
C LYS A 134 -4.28 13.82 10.08
N GLU A 135 -3.69 14.97 9.74
CA GLU A 135 -4.11 15.76 8.57
C GLU A 135 -3.89 15.00 7.26
N ASP A 136 -2.77 14.28 7.14
CA ASP A 136 -2.45 13.49 5.95
C ASP A 136 -3.32 12.23 5.86
N LYS A 137 -3.63 11.58 6.99
CA LYS A 137 -4.61 10.48 7.06
C LYS A 137 -5.99 10.92 6.58
N ASP A 138 -6.48 12.05 7.06
CA ASP A 138 -7.79 12.59 6.68
C ASP A 138 -7.84 12.95 5.18
N LYS A 139 -6.74 13.43 4.60
CA LYS A 139 -6.63 13.63 3.14
C LYS A 139 -6.66 12.31 2.38
N TYR A 140 -5.86 11.33 2.81
CA TYR A 140 -5.80 10.01 2.20
C TYR A 140 -7.16 9.32 2.21
N GLU A 141 -7.86 9.32 3.36
CA GLU A 141 -9.20 8.75 3.49
C GLU A 141 -10.21 9.41 2.53
N ARG A 142 -10.13 10.73 2.35
CA ARG A 142 -10.98 11.44 1.40
C ARG A 142 -10.74 10.99 -0.04
N TYR A 143 -9.49 10.82 -0.45
CA TYR A 143 -9.18 10.28 -1.79
C TYR A 143 -9.67 8.85 -1.93
N PHE A 144 -9.44 8.00 -0.92
CA PHE A 144 -9.85 6.61 -0.93
C PHE A 144 -11.38 6.46 -1.07
N LEU A 145 -12.14 7.25 -0.30
CA LEU A 145 -13.60 7.27 -0.40
C LEU A 145 -14.07 7.83 -1.76
N ARG A 146 -13.43 8.89 -2.26
CA ARG A 146 -13.75 9.48 -3.55
C ARG A 146 -13.57 8.48 -4.70
N SER A 147 -12.48 7.72 -4.68
CA SER A 147 -12.22 6.64 -5.64
C SER A 147 -13.40 5.65 -5.71
N TYR A 148 -13.93 5.23 -4.55
CA TYR A 148 -15.09 4.34 -4.48
C TYR A 148 -16.36 4.97 -5.06
N VAL A 149 -16.66 6.22 -4.69
CA VAL A 149 -17.86 6.92 -5.13
C VAL A 149 -17.83 7.16 -6.64
N GLU A 150 -16.69 7.55 -7.19
CA GLU A 150 -16.51 7.78 -8.63
C GLU A 150 -16.62 6.46 -9.42
N ALA A 151 -16.06 5.37 -8.91
CA ALA A 151 -16.22 4.05 -9.51
C ALA A 151 -17.68 3.57 -9.50
N SER A 152 -18.36 3.71 -8.36
CA SER A 152 -19.76 3.32 -8.19
C SER A 152 -20.71 4.06 -9.14
N LYS A 153 -20.40 5.32 -9.49
CA LYS A 153 -21.17 6.09 -10.48
C LYS A 153 -21.04 5.55 -11.91
N LYS A 154 -19.89 4.97 -12.26
CA LYS A 154 -19.62 4.43 -13.61
C LYS A 154 -20.20 3.03 -13.82
N MET A 155 -20.58 2.34 -12.74
CA MET A 155 -21.19 1.01 -12.77
C MET A 155 -22.73 1.06 -12.80
N LYS A 156 -23.32 2.25 -12.82
CA LYS A 156 -24.75 2.48 -13.05
C LYS A 156 -24.97 2.83 -14.51
#